data_AF-A0A924M566-F1
#
_entry.id   AF-A0A924M566-F1
#
_cell.length_a   1.000
_cell.length_b   1.000
_cell.length_c   1.000
_cell.angle_alpha   90.00
_cell.angle_beta   90.00
_cell.angle_gamma   90.00
#
_symmetry.space_group_name_H-M   'P 1'
#
loop_
_entity.id
_entity.type
_entity.pdbx_description
1 polymer ?
#
loop_
_entity_poly.entity_id
_entity_poly.type
_entity_poly.pdbx_seq_one_letter_code
_entity_poly.pdbx_strand_id
1 'polypeptide(L)' 'MGFVKVAWDGGFHGFLLDTTVHSSVQHQGIGGELVRQAINEARARGIHWLHVDFEAQLEPFYWGCGFEATRAGLLRLN' A
#
# COMPACT_ATOMS: atom_id res chain seq x y z
N MET A 1 -6.03 15.43 3.89
CA MET A 1 -4.60 15.55 3.57
C MET A 1 -3.89 14.29 4.04
N GLY A 2 -3.03 13.70 3.20
CA GLY A 2 -2.37 12.42 3.43
C GLY A 2 -1.32 12.12 2.35
N PHE A 3 -0.58 11.03 2.52
CA PHE A 3 0.43 10.58 1.56
C PHE A 3 0.55 9.05 1.57
N VAL A 4 1.21 8.53 0.54
CA VAL A 4 1.65 7.14 0.45
C VAL A 4 2.97 7.10 -0.31
N LYS A 5 3.84 6.14 0.02
CA LYS A 5 5.13 5.95 -0.66
C LYS A 5 5.11 4.63 -1.43
N VAL A 6 5.80 4.61 -2.57
CA VAL A 6 6.12 3.39 -3.30
C VAL A 6 7.63 3.29 -3.39
N ALA A 7 8.21 2.31 -2.70
CA ALA A 7 9.61 1.92 -2.89
C ALA A 7 9.65 0.78 -3.92
N TRP A 8 10.72 0.69 -4.71
CA TRP A 8 10.84 -0.36 -5.73
C TRP A 8 12.25 -0.94 -5.77
N ASP A 9 12.39 -2.13 -6.37
CA ASP A 9 13.67 -2.82 -6.57
C ASP A 9 14.43 -2.40 -7.85
N GLY A 10 13.75 -1.75 -8.78
CA GLY A 10 14.28 -1.22 -10.05
C GLY A 10 13.82 -2.04 -11.24
N GLY A 11 13.08 -3.11 -10.97
CA GLY A 11 12.40 -3.95 -11.94
C GLY A 11 10.93 -4.07 -11.60
N PHE A 12 10.50 -5.28 -11.24
CA PHE A 12 9.09 -5.65 -11.26
C PHE A 12 8.41 -5.62 -9.90
N HIS A 13 9.13 -5.40 -8.79
CA HIS A 13 8.55 -5.40 -7.45
C HIS A 13 8.56 -4.01 -6.80
N GLY A 14 7.39 -3.62 -6.29
CA GLY A 14 7.19 -2.43 -5.48
C GLY A 14 6.65 -2.77 -4.10
N PHE A 15 6.84 -1.85 -3.16
CA PHE A 15 6.34 -1.91 -1.79
C PHE A 15 5.58 -0.61 -1.50
N LEU A 16 4.32 -0.74 -1.12
CA LEU A 16 3.51 0.35 -0.64
C LEU A 16 3.82 0.59 0.84
N LEU A 17 4.26 1.80 1.17
CA LEU A 17 4.76 2.14 2.50
C LEU A 17 4.09 3.41 3.03
N ASP A 18 3.94 3.45 4.35
CA ASP A 18 3.53 4.62 5.13
C ASP A 18 2.21 5.29 4.68
N THR A 19 1.24 4.53 4.17
CA THR A 19 -0.09 5.07 3.82
C THR A 19 -0.70 5.79 5.03
N THR A 20 -0.80 7.11 4.95
CA THR A 20 -1.19 7.95 6.09
C THR A 20 -2.18 9.01 5.68
N VAL A 21 -3.26 9.15 6.45
CA VAL A 21 -4.24 10.23 6.31
C VAL A 21 -4.34 10.93 7.65
N HIS A 22 -4.30 12.27 7.64
CA HIS A 22 -4.45 13.08 8.86
C HIS A 22 -5.78 12.74 9.57
N SER A 23 -5.73 12.56 10.89
CA SER A 23 -6.84 12.01 11.70
C SER A 23 -8.16 12.75 11.52
N SER A 24 -8.12 14.09 11.42
CA SER A 24 -9.32 14.92 11.27
C SER A 24 -10.10 14.70 9.97
N VAL A 25 -9.53 13.98 8.99
CA VAL A 25 -10.12 13.75 7.66
C VAL A 25 -10.04 12.27 7.24
N GLN A 26 -9.89 11.36 8.19
CA GLN A 26 -9.99 9.92 7.95
C GLN A 26 -11.44 9.50 7.64
N HIS A 27 -11.60 8.29 7.11
CA HIS A 27 -12.90 7.69 6.74
C HIS A 27 -13.73 8.45 5.69
N GLN A 28 -13.10 9.36 4.94
CA GLN A 28 -13.70 10.11 3.84
C GLN A 28 -13.23 9.63 2.46
N GLY A 29 -12.69 8.41 2.37
CA GLY A 29 -12.20 7.82 1.11
C GLY A 29 -10.79 8.25 0.67
N ILE A 30 -10.17 9.24 1.34
CA ILE A 30 -8.85 9.78 0.97
C ILE A 30 -7.77 8.68 0.90
N GLY A 31 -7.75 7.77 1.88
CA GLY A 31 -6.76 6.69 1.93
C GLY A 31 -6.85 5.76 0.72
N GLY A 32 -8.07 5.34 0.36
CA GLY A 32 -8.29 4.48 -0.80
C GLY A 32 -7.89 5.17 -2.11
N GLU A 33 -8.17 6.47 -2.23
CA GLU A 33 -7.77 7.25 -3.39
C GLU A 33 -6.24 7.38 -3.52
N LEU A 34 -5.53 7.60 -2.41
CA LEU A 34 -4.05 7.61 -2.39
C LEU A 34 -3.48 6.26 -2.87
N VAL A 35 -4.00 5.15 -2.34
CA VAL A 35 -3.56 3.80 -2.72
C VAL A 35 -3.86 3.52 -4.20
N ARG A 36 -5.03 3.91 -4.69
CA ARG A 36 -5.42 3.75 -6.10
C ARG A 36 -4.48 4.51 -7.03
N GLN A 37 -4.12 5.75 -6.71
CA GLN A 37 -3.15 6.51 -7.50
C GLN A 37 -1.77 5.86 -7.48
N ALA A 38 -1.30 5.39 -6.32
CA ALA A 38 -0.04 4.68 -6.21
C ALA A 38 0.01 3.39 -7.06
N ILE A 39 -1.07 2.60 -7.07
CA ILE A 39 -1.20 1.40 -7.91
C ILE A 39 -1.10 1.77 -9.41
N ASN A 40 -1.79 2.84 -9.83
CA ASN A 40 -1.77 3.28 -11.23
C ASN A 40 -0.37 3.74 -11.66
N GLU A 41 0.31 4.51 -10.83
CA GLU A 41 1.68 4.96 -11.10
C GLU A 41 2.68 3.79 -11.11
N ALA A 42 2.53 2.83 -10.19
CA ALA A 42 3.35 1.62 -10.18
C ALA A 42 3.20 0.83 -11.49
N ARG A 43 1.96 0.62 -11.94
CA ARG A 43 1.67 -0.03 -13.23
C ARG A 43 2.27 0.74 -14.40
N ALA A 44 2.11 2.06 -14.44
CA ALA A 44 2.66 2.90 -15.50
C ALA A 44 4.19 2.83 -15.59
N ARG A 45 4.87 2.54 -14.47
CA ARG A 45 6.33 2.35 -14.39
C ARG A 45 6.79 0.92 -14.65
N GLY A 46 5.90 -0.01 -14.97
CA GLY A 46 6.24 -1.41 -15.24
C GLY A 46 6.47 -2.25 -13.99
N ILE A 47 6.01 -1.80 -12.82
CA ILE A 47 5.97 -2.64 -11.62
C ILE A 47 4.83 -3.65 -11.80
N HIS A 48 5.14 -4.94 -11.67
CA HIS A 48 4.18 -6.02 -11.85
C HIS A 48 3.56 -6.48 -10.53
N TRP A 49 4.34 -6.41 -9.45
CA TRP A 49 3.92 -6.85 -8.12
C TRP A 49 4.07 -5.70 -7.13
N LEU A 50 2.99 -5.40 -6.41
CA LEU A 50 2.99 -4.40 -5.36
C LEU A 50 2.65 -5.09 -4.03
N HIS A 51 3.58 -5.07 -3.10
CA HIS A 51 3.45 -5.65 -1.78
C HIS A 51 3.05 -4.59 -0.76
N VAL A 52 2.31 -4.99 0.26
CA VAL A 52 2.00 -4.15 1.42
C VAL A 52 1.94 -5.04 2.66
N ASP A 53 2.54 -4.57 3.74
CA ASP A 53 2.43 -5.17 5.06
C ASP A 53 1.55 -4.27 5.94
N PHE A 54 0.64 -4.88 6.70
CA PHE A 54 -0.31 -4.14 7.53
C PHE A 54 -0.77 -4.96 8.74
N GLU A 55 -1.28 -4.28 9.76
CA GLU A 55 -1.92 -4.90 10.91
C GLU A 55 -3.31 -5.46 10.56
N ALA A 56 -3.74 -6.53 11.25
CA ALA A 56 -5.00 -7.24 10.97
C ALA A 56 -6.24 -6.32 10.88
N GLN A 57 -6.29 -5.23 11.67
CA GLN A 57 -7.39 -4.27 11.64
C GLN A 57 -7.52 -3.48 10.31
N LEU A 58 -6.47 -3.42 9.49
CA LEU A 58 -6.45 -2.76 8.19
C LEU A 58 -6.76 -3.69 7.02
N GLU A 59 -7.00 -4.97 7.30
CA GLU A 59 -7.29 -5.99 6.30
C GLU A 59 -8.49 -5.61 5.39
N PRO A 60 -9.67 -5.18 5.90
CA PRO A 60 -10.78 -4.78 5.04
C PRO A 60 -10.42 -3.60 4.13
N PHE A 61 -9.55 -2.69 4.59
CA PHE A 61 -9.13 -1.54 3.81
C PHE A 61 -8.26 -1.95 2.63
N TYR A 62 -7.23 -2.78 2.84
CA TYR A 62 -6.32 -3.18 1.77
C TYR A 62 -6.95 -4.18 0.79
N TRP A 63 -7.80 -5.09 1.26
CA TRP A 63 -8.60 -5.93 0.37
C TRP A 63 -9.57 -5.10 -0.47
N GLY A 64 -10.20 -4.07 0.13
CA GLY A 64 -11.02 -3.11 -0.61
C GLY A 64 -10.24 -2.31 -1.68
N CYS A 65 -8.92 -2.20 -1.54
CA CYS A 65 -8.03 -1.59 -2.54
C CYS A 65 -7.56 -2.57 -3.63
N GLY A 66 -7.94 -3.85 -3.54
CA GLY A 66 -7.58 -4.90 -4.51
C GLY A 66 -6.29 -5.66 -4.19
N PHE A 67 -5.76 -5.56 -2.95
CA PHE A 67 -4.71 -6.45 -2.50
C PHE A 67 -5.28 -7.81 -2.10
N GLU A 68 -4.47 -8.86 -2.27
CA GLU A 68 -4.82 -10.23 -1.87
C GLU A 68 -3.82 -10.75 -0.85
N ALA A 69 -4.25 -11.70 -0.02
CA ALA A 69 -3.39 -12.32 0.98
C ALA A 69 -2.28 -13.15 0.31
N THR A 70 -1.05 -13.00 0.79
CA THR A 70 0.09 -13.82 0.37
C THR A 70 0.83 -14.38 1.58
N ARG A 71 1.64 -15.42 1.37
CA ARG A 71 2.52 -15.95 2.41
C ARG A 71 3.82 -15.14 2.42
N ALA A 72 3.93 -14.16 3.32
CA ALA A 72 5.15 -13.38 3.53
C ALA A 72 5.90 -13.83 4.81
N GLY A 73 7.19 -13.53 4.87
CA GLY A 73 8.03 -13.79 6.03
C GLY A 73 8.38 -12.48 6.74
N LEU A 74 8.26 -12.47 8.07
CA LEU A 74 8.73 -11.37 8.92
C LEU A 74 9.79 -11.91 9.88
N LEU A 75 10.93 -11.21 9.95
CA LEU A 75 12.01 -11.52 10.88
C LEU A 75 12.31 -10.30 11.74
N ARG A 76 12.17 -10.45 13.06
CA ARG A 76 12.57 -9.42 14.04
C ARG A 76 14.08 -9.46 14.21
N LEU A 77 14.77 -8.37 13.87
CA LEU A 77 16.24 -8.28 13.90
C LEU A 77 16.82 -7.77 15.23
N ASN A 78 15.98 -7.19 16.10
CA ASN A 78 16.31 -6.72 17.46
C ASN A 78 15.10 -6.87 18.37
#